data_AF-A0AA89QCX5-F1
#
_entry.id   AF-A0AA89QCX5-F1
#
_cell.length_a   1.000
_cell.length_b   1.000
_cell.length_c   1.000
_cell.angle_alpha   90.00
_cell.angle_beta   90.00
_cell.angle_gamma   90.00
#
_symmetry.space_group_name_H-M   'P 1'
#
loop_
_entity.id
_entity.type
_entity.pdbx_description
1 polymer ?
#
loop_
_entity_poly.entity_id
_entity_poly.type
_entity_poly.pdbx_seq_one_letter_code
_entity_poly.pdbx_strand_id
1 'polypeptide(L)'
;MALSNPGLPGLPYATPTLWAAIQYLGPREVAPSHRHSQGAFRFVLDGEGMWTNVDGDAVAMRRGDLLLTPSWAFHEHQNVTDEPMTWIDGLDIPLVAQLDAGFFEFGPDELSTTATPERSRAERLWAHPGLRPISRPDRPNSPLAAYRWEHTDAALTAQLELEVEGIAGVLEPGHAGVRFSNPTTGKDALVTIRTEMRRLRAGTRTTPLRSVGSAAVWCRPTPWRTRSRRAEHPPGRSGTGRPLDPRCPPPRCSVAYSGACI
;
A
#
# COMPACT_ATOMS: atom_id res chain seq x y z
N MET A 1 13.82 -6.97 0.94
CA MET A 1 14.19 -7.81 -0.24
C MET A 1 13.57 -7.19 -1.48
N ALA A 2 14.37 -6.78 -2.48
CA ALA A 2 13.88 -6.10 -3.69
C ALA A 2 13.31 -7.07 -4.73
N LEU A 3 12.34 -6.61 -5.51
CA LEU A 3 11.77 -7.29 -6.66
C LEU A 3 12.56 -6.91 -7.91
N SER A 4 13.21 -7.90 -8.54
CA SER A 4 14.06 -7.68 -9.73
C SER A 4 13.38 -8.19 -10.99
N ASN A 5 13.16 -7.29 -11.94
CA ASN A 5 12.59 -7.62 -13.24
C ASN A 5 13.62 -8.37 -14.10
N PRO A 6 13.31 -9.59 -14.61
CA PRO A 6 14.24 -10.33 -15.46
C PRO A 6 14.56 -9.62 -16.79
N GLY A 7 13.74 -8.67 -17.22
CA GLY A 7 14.02 -7.79 -18.37
C GLY A 7 14.94 -6.60 -18.07
N LEU A 8 15.34 -6.40 -16.81
CA LEU A 8 16.28 -5.35 -16.37
C LEU A 8 17.49 -6.01 -15.67
N PRO A 9 18.35 -6.71 -16.42
CA PRO A 9 19.39 -7.57 -15.85
C PRO A 9 20.39 -6.77 -15.00
N GLY A 10 20.71 -7.30 -13.82
CA GLY A 10 21.67 -6.70 -12.90
C GLY A 10 21.15 -5.52 -12.07
N LEU A 11 19.92 -5.05 -12.31
CA LEU A 11 19.31 -3.94 -11.57
C LEU A 11 18.24 -4.47 -10.61
N PRO A 12 18.19 -3.99 -9.35
CA PRO A 12 17.20 -4.43 -8.37
C PRO A 12 15.85 -3.71 -8.57
N TYR A 13 15.39 -3.55 -9.81
CA TYR A 13 14.24 -2.72 -10.17
C TYR A 13 13.04 -3.57 -10.58
N ALA A 14 11.85 -3.20 -10.12
CA ALA A 14 10.61 -3.87 -10.50
C ALA A 14 10.17 -3.45 -11.91
N THR A 15 10.37 -2.18 -12.24
CA THR A 15 10.13 -1.61 -13.57
C THR A 15 11.23 -0.60 -13.93
N PRO A 16 11.28 -0.08 -15.16
CA PRO A 16 12.26 0.95 -15.53
C PRO A 16 12.16 2.23 -14.68
N THR A 17 11.05 2.48 -13.99
CA THR A 17 10.82 3.71 -13.21
C THR A 17 10.49 3.45 -11.74
N LEU A 18 10.20 2.21 -11.35
CA LEU A 18 9.78 1.86 -9.99
C LEU A 18 10.67 0.77 -9.39
N TRP A 19 11.12 1.03 -8.19
CA TRP A 19 11.64 0.03 -7.27
C TRP A 19 10.51 -0.47 -6.38
N ALA A 20 10.50 -1.77 -6.10
CA ALA A 20 9.57 -2.33 -5.15
C ALA A 20 10.26 -3.42 -4.32
N ALA A 21 9.85 -3.55 -3.08
CA ALA A 21 10.40 -4.55 -2.17
C ALA A 21 9.35 -5.04 -1.18
N ILE A 22 9.55 -6.25 -0.66
CA ILE A 22 8.94 -6.66 0.60
C ILE A 22 9.94 -6.32 1.70
N GLN A 23 9.50 -5.51 2.66
CA GLN A 23 10.28 -5.19 3.85
C GLN A 23 9.68 -5.90 5.06
N TYR A 24 10.58 -6.24 5.99
CA TYR A 24 10.32 -6.93 7.23
C TYR A 24 10.94 -6.12 8.35
N LEU A 25 10.21 -5.92 9.43
CA LEU A 25 10.75 -5.38 10.66
C LEU A 25 10.45 -6.34 11.80
N GLY A 26 11.51 -6.77 12.49
CA GLY A 26 11.43 -7.73 13.57
C GLY A 26 10.81 -7.15 14.86
N PRO A 27 10.53 -8.01 15.85
CA PRO A 27 10.10 -7.60 17.18
C PRO A 27 11.03 -6.53 17.77
N ARG A 28 10.46 -5.44 18.27
CA ARG A 28 11.20 -4.35 18.94
C ARG A 28 12.28 -3.65 18.10
N GLU A 29 12.36 -3.91 16.79
CA GLU A 29 13.35 -3.29 15.93
C GLU A 29 12.98 -1.83 15.61
N VAL A 30 14.01 -1.03 15.38
CA VAL A 30 13.93 0.36 14.95
C VAL A 30 14.76 0.51 13.67
N ALA A 31 14.19 1.15 12.66
CA ALA A 31 14.93 1.61 11.49
C ALA A 31 15.20 3.13 11.65
N PRO A 32 16.47 3.56 11.62
CA PRO A 32 16.85 4.93 11.95
C PRO A 32 16.38 5.96 10.93
N SER A 33 16.39 7.21 11.37
CA SER A 33 15.90 8.37 10.61
C SER A 33 16.77 8.68 9.41
N HIS A 34 16.13 8.95 8.28
CA HIS A 34 16.79 9.48 7.09
C HIS A 34 15.78 10.19 6.19
N ARG A 35 16.27 10.94 5.21
CA ARG A 35 15.46 11.50 4.13
C ARG A 35 16.18 11.33 2.80
N HIS A 36 15.39 11.32 1.74
CA HIS A 36 15.92 11.16 0.40
C HIS A 36 14.98 11.80 -0.64
N SER A 37 15.50 12.15 -1.82
CA SER A 37 14.71 12.83 -2.86
C SER A 37 13.66 11.91 -3.51
N GLN A 38 13.77 10.60 -3.35
CA GLN A 38 12.81 9.63 -3.84
C GLN A 38 11.48 9.73 -3.09
N GLY A 39 10.37 9.72 -3.83
CA GLY A 39 9.04 9.54 -3.27
C GLY A 39 8.80 8.07 -2.96
N ALA A 40 8.13 7.81 -1.83
CA ALA A 40 7.92 6.45 -1.35
C ALA A 40 6.51 6.25 -0.79
N PHE A 41 5.97 5.06 -1.01
CA PHE A 41 4.77 4.57 -0.35
C PHE A 41 5.01 3.20 0.29
N ARG A 42 4.19 2.90 1.29
CA ARG A 42 4.17 1.62 1.99
C ARG A 42 2.76 1.05 1.96
N PHE A 43 2.62 -0.19 1.53
CA PHE A 43 1.36 -0.92 1.62
C PHE A 43 1.49 -2.09 2.58
N VAL A 44 0.73 -2.04 3.68
CA VAL A 44 0.89 -2.99 4.77
C VAL A 44 0.23 -4.33 4.45
N LEU A 45 1.03 -5.41 4.47
CA LEU A 45 0.56 -6.76 4.13
C LEU A 45 0.05 -7.54 5.34
N ASP A 46 0.79 -7.47 6.44
CA ASP A 46 0.51 -8.21 7.67
C ASP A 46 1.22 -7.57 8.86
N GLY A 47 0.61 -7.63 10.05
CA GLY A 47 1.11 -7.03 11.28
C GLY A 47 0.33 -5.79 11.74
N GLU A 48 0.54 -5.44 13.00
CA GLU A 48 0.01 -4.25 13.68
C GLU A 48 0.99 -3.79 14.77
N GLY A 49 0.81 -2.58 15.30
CA GLY A 49 1.65 -2.07 16.38
C GLY A 49 3.03 -1.55 15.93
N MET A 50 3.11 -1.14 14.67
CA MET A 50 4.26 -0.44 14.11
C MET A 50 3.88 0.99 13.75
N TRP A 51 4.82 1.92 13.89
CA TRP A 51 4.67 3.30 13.46
C TRP A 51 5.78 3.67 12.50
N THR A 52 5.41 4.39 11.45
CA THR A 52 6.36 5.20 10.69
C THR A 52 6.24 6.62 11.18
N ASN A 53 7.35 7.26 11.54
CA ASN A 53 7.34 8.69 11.80
C ASN A 53 7.68 9.41 10.49
N VAL A 54 6.96 10.47 10.17
CA VAL A 54 7.19 11.29 8.96
C VAL A 54 7.23 12.75 9.39
N ASP A 55 8.39 13.41 9.30
CA ASP A 55 8.63 14.76 9.84
C ASP A 55 8.14 14.91 11.30
N GLY A 56 8.45 13.90 12.13
CA GLY A 56 8.06 13.83 13.53
C GLY A 56 6.58 13.54 13.78
N ASP A 57 5.78 13.25 12.74
CA ASP A 57 4.40 12.78 12.89
C ASP A 57 4.34 11.25 12.91
N ALA A 58 4.00 10.67 14.05
CA ALA A 58 3.88 9.23 14.18
C ALA A 58 2.59 8.73 13.52
N VAL A 59 2.74 7.84 12.53
CA VAL A 59 1.65 7.28 11.72
C VAL A 59 1.59 5.77 11.94
N ALA A 60 0.51 5.29 12.55
CA ALA A 60 0.30 3.87 12.76
C ALA A 60 0.27 3.12 11.42
N MET A 61 0.94 1.98 11.33
CA MET A 61 0.89 1.06 10.20
C MET A 61 -0.07 -0.08 10.54
N ARG A 62 -1.12 -0.24 9.73
CA ARG A 62 -2.11 -1.31 9.91
C ARG A 62 -2.37 -2.00 8.59
N ARG A 63 -2.70 -3.29 8.66
CA ARG A 63 -2.96 -4.11 7.49
C ARG A 63 -3.93 -3.44 6.50
N GLY A 64 -3.50 -3.35 5.24
CA GLY A 64 -4.26 -2.77 4.14
C GLY A 64 -4.17 -1.26 4.02
N ASP A 65 -3.50 -0.58 4.94
CA ASP A 65 -3.27 0.85 4.83
C ASP A 65 -2.20 1.14 3.77
N LEU A 66 -2.41 2.23 3.03
CA LEU A 66 -1.39 2.86 2.22
C LEU A 66 -0.82 4.05 3.01
N LEU A 67 0.47 4.03 3.29
CA LEU A 67 1.18 5.13 3.93
C LEU A 67 2.14 5.79 2.96
N LEU A 68 2.35 7.10 3.12
CA LEU A 68 3.25 7.89 2.28
C LEU A 68 4.43 8.42 3.08
N THR A 69 5.60 8.39 2.46
CA THR A 69 6.76 9.22 2.83
C THR A 69 7.16 10.01 1.59
N PRO A 70 6.62 11.23 1.46
CA PRO A 70 6.92 12.10 0.33
C PRO A 70 8.42 12.40 0.20
N SER A 71 8.82 12.79 -1.02
CA SER A 71 10.18 13.26 -1.32
C SER A 71 10.66 14.28 -0.27
N TRP A 72 11.89 14.08 0.20
CA TRP A 72 12.61 14.92 1.16
C TRP A 72 12.03 15.01 2.58
N ALA A 73 11.05 14.17 2.93
CA ALA A 73 10.57 14.04 4.31
C ALA A 73 11.48 13.12 5.13
N PHE A 74 11.83 13.53 6.35
CA PHE A 74 12.48 12.63 7.29
C PHE A 74 11.52 11.51 7.67
N HIS A 75 12.02 10.28 7.67
CA HIS A 75 11.23 9.14 8.09
C HIS A 75 12.08 8.05 8.74
N GLU A 76 11.41 7.32 9.64
CA GLU A 76 11.96 6.28 10.50
C GLU A 76 10.83 5.32 10.88
N HIS A 77 11.20 4.15 11.39
CA HIS A 77 10.25 3.09 11.67
C HIS A 77 10.50 2.47 13.03
N GLN A 78 9.44 2.22 13.79
CA GLN A 78 9.53 1.52 15.07
C GLN A 78 8.48 0.43 15.18
N ASN A 79 8.90 -0.77 15.58
CA ASN A 79 8.01 -1.83 16.00
C ASN A 79 7.94 -1.86 17.54
N VAL A 80 6.78 -1.56 18.12
CA VAL A 80 6.60 -1.58 19.58
C VAL A 80 5.96 -2.88 20.08
N THR A 81 5.96 -3.92 19.25
CA THR A 81 5.40 -5.24 19.59
C THR A 81 6.49 -6.31 19.62
N ASP A 82 6.09 -7.48 20.12
CA ASP A 82 6.92 -8.69 20.11
C ASP A 82 6.67 -9.57 18.87
N GLU A 83 5.91 -9.08 17.90
CA GLU A 83 5.57 -9.76 16.65
C GLU A 83 6.21 -9.03 15.46
N PRO A 84 6.60 -9.73 14.39
CA PRO A 84 7.13 -9.09 13.20
C PRO A 84 6.05 -8.44 12.34
N MET A 85 6.46 -7.53 11.47
CA MET A 85 5.58 -6.86 10.51
C MET A 85 6.16 -6.87 9.10
N THR A 86 5.28 -6.98 8.09
CA THR A 86 5.68 -6.96 6.68
C THR A 86 4.84 -6.02 5.85
N TRP A 87 5.49 -5.33 4.91
CA TRP A 87 4.84 -4.43 3.97
C TRP A 87 5.56 -4.43 2.62
N ILE A 88 4.90 -3.85 1.63
CA ILE A 88 5.50 -3.53 0.33
C ILE A 88 5.97 -2.08 0.38
N ASP A 89 7.23 -1.85 0.02
CA ASP A 89 7.72 -0.54 -0.34
C ASP A 89 7.63 -0.36 -1.85
N GLY A 90 7.17 0.81 -2.28
CA GLY A 90 7.24 1.25 -3.67
C GLY A 90 7.88 2.63 -3.74
N LEU A 91 8.95 2.74 -4.52
CA LEU A 91 9.75 3.96 -4.64
C LEU A 91 10.07 4.27 -6.11
N ASP A 92 10.29 5.54 -6.40
CA ASP A 92 10.73 6.04 -7.70
C ASP A 92 12.26 6.07 -7.86
N ILE A 93 12.99 5.23 -7.09
CA ILE A 93 14.47 5.11 -7.14
C ILE A 93 14.99 5.05 -8.58
N PRO A 94 14.48 4.19 -9.49
CA PRO A 94 15.04 4.07 -10.83
C PRO A 94 14.82 5.35 -11.66
N LEU A 95 13.68 6.01 -11.48
CA LEU A 95 13.38 7.27 -12.16
C LEU A 95 14.31 8.38 -11.68
N VAL A 96 14.44 8.56 -10.36
CA VAL A 96 15.30 9.58 -9.77
C VAL A 96 16.77 9.37 -10.13
N ALA A 97 17.22 8.12 -10.18
CA ALA A 97 18.57 7.76 -10.62
C ALA A 97 18.81 8.13 -12.10
N GLN A 98 17.85 7.88 -12.99
CA GLN A 98 17.97 8.26 -14.41
C GLN A 98 18.00 9.78 -14.64
N LEU A 99 17.43 10.55 -13.72
CA LEU A 99 17.41 12.01 -13.76
C LEU A 99 18.61 12.65 -13.04
N ASP A 100 19.53 11.84 -12.51
CA ASP A 100 20.64 12.29 -11.66
C ASP A 100 20.17 13.23 -10.53
N ALA A 101 18.97 12.98 -9.98
CA ALA A 101 18.31 13.82 -8.99
C ALA A 101 18.32 13.21 -7.58
N GLY A 102 19.23 12.26 -7.34
CA GLY A 102 19.34 11.52 -6.08
C GLY A 102 20.04 12.34 -4.99
N PHE A 103 19.34 12.59 -3.88
CA PHE A 103 19.90 13.15 -2.66
C PHE A 103 19.51 12.27 -1.48
N PHE A 104 20.40 12.16 -0.49
CA PHE A 104 20.19 11.38 0.72
C PHE A 104 20.84 12.09 1.91
N GLU A 105 20.18 12.05 3.06
CA GLU A 105 20.70 12.58 4.31
C GLU A 105 20.31 11.67 5.48
N PHE A 106 21.31 11.26 6.25
CA PHE A 106 21.08 10.58 7.53
C PHE A 106 20.51 11.56 8.54
N GLY A 107 19.46 11.15 9.25
CA GLY A 107 18.96 11.86 10.41
C GLY A 107 19.68 11.42 11.69
N PRO A 108 19.17 11.83 12.86
CA PRO A 108 19.65 11.35 14.15
C PRO A 108 19.49 9.83 14.30
N ASP A 109 20.37 9.21 15.09
CA ASP A 109 20.27 7.79 15.45
C ASP A 109 19.08 7.50 16.37
N GLU A 110 18.64 8.52 17.12
CA GLU A 110 17.44 8.46 17.97
C GLU A 110 16.18 8.81 17.18
N LEU A 111 15.09 8.11 17.50
CA LEU A 111 13.78 8.42 16.96
C LEU A 111 13.37 9.85 17.31
N SER A 112 12.86 10.58 16.33
CA SER A 112 12.23 11.89 16.51
C SER A 112 11.08 11.87 17.51
N THR A 113 10.40 10.72 17.66
CA THR A 113 9.36 10.49 18.66
C THR A 113 9.10 8.99 18.87
N THR A 114 8.79 8.59 20.10
CA THR A 114 8.33 7.23 20.43
C THR A 114 6.81 7.16 20.63
N ALA A 115 6.08 8.24 20.37
CA ALA A 115 4.64 8.31 20.55
C ALA A 115 3.90 7.31 19.63
N THR A 116 2.84 6.70 20.14
CA THR A 116 2.01 5.72 19.43
C THR A 116 0.55 6.17 19.35
N PRO A 117 0.27 7.33 18.74
CA PRO A 117 -1.09 7.84 18.67
C PRO A 117 -1.96 6.97 17.76
N GLU A 118 -3.25 6.91 18.07
CA GLU A 118 -4.24 6.20 17.25
C GLU A 118 -4.45 6.84 15.88
N ARG A 119 -4.30 8.17 15.79
CA ARG A 119 -4.31 8.93 14.54
C ARG A 119 -3.17 9.94 14.53
N SER A 120 -2.46 10.01 13.42
CA SER A 120 -1.43 11.01 13.19
C SER A 120 -2.01 12.43 13.17
N ARG A 121 -1.15 13.45 13.32
CA ARG A 121 -1.55 14.85 13.17
C ARG A 121 -2.06 15.11 11.74
N ALA A 122 -1.45 14.48 10.74
CA ALA A 122 -1.88 14.52 9.34
C ALA A 122 -3.32 14.02 9.15
N GLU A 123 -3.66 12.84 9.66
CA GLU A 123 -5.02 12.29 9.56
C GLU A 123 -6.05 13.15 10.27
N ARG A 124 -5.73 13.63 11.48
CA ARG A 124 -6.63 14.51 12.25
C ARG A 124 -6.98 15.80 11.50
N LEU A 125 -6.11 16.25 10.60
CA LEU A 125 -6.27 17.49 9.85
C LEU A 125 -6.87 17.27 8.46
N TRP A 126 -6.55 16.16 7.79
CA TRP A 126 -6.83 15.97 6.35
C TRP A 126 -7.74 14.80 6.02
N ALA A 127 -8.01 13.88 6.95
CA ALA A 127 -8.84 12.69 6.69
C ALA A 127 -10.35 12.97 6.90
N HIS A 128 -10.82 14.11 6.41
CA HIS A 128 -12.23 14.53 6.53
C HIS A 128 -12.81 14.76 5.14
N PRO A 129 -13.77 13.94 4.67
CA PRO A 129 -14.32 14.04 3.32
C PRO A 129 -14.86 15.45 3.00
N GLY A 130 -14.31 16.08 1.97
CA GLY A 130 -14.74 17.40 1.51
C GLY A 130 -14.31 18.58 2.39
N LEU A 131 -13.57 18.35 3.48
CA LEU A 131 -13.11 19.41 4.37
C LEU A 131 -11.61 19.64 4.22
N ARG A 132 -11.23 20.92 4.21
CA ARG A 132 -9.84 21.37 4.15
C ARG A 132 -9.59 22.49 5.16
N PRO A 133 -8.50 22.46 5.93
CA PRO A 133 -8.11 23.58 6.78
C PRO A 133 -7.78 24.83 5.94
N ILE A 134 -8.42 25.95 6.29
CA ILE A 134 -8.20 27.26 5.65
C ILE A 134 -6.74 27.74 5.82
N SER A 135 -6.08 27.32 6.90
CA SER A 135 -4.73 27.75 7.25
C SER A 135 -3.60 27.07 6.46
N ARG A 136 -3.91 26.15 5.54
CA ARG A 136 -2.90 25.35 4.84
C ARG A 136 -2.92 25.56 3.31
N PRO A 137 -1.77 25.87 2.70
CA PRO A 137 -1.66 26.02 1.24
C PRO A 137 -1.70 24.65 0.54
N ASP A 138 -1.78 24.69 -0.79
CA ASP A 138 -1.60 23.50 -1.63
C ASP A 138 -0.20 22.94 -1.46
N ARG A 139 -0.08 21.62 -1.59
CA ARG A 139 1.20 20.93 -1.62
C ARG A 139 1.30 20.04 -2.85
N PRO A 140 2.49 19.84 -3.41
CA PRO A 140 2.68 18.93 -4.54
C PRO A 140 2.37 17.48 -4.17
N ASN A 141 2.89 17.01 -3.03
CA ASN A 141 2.56 15.70 -2.46
C ASN A 141 1.42 15.83 -1.43
N SER A 142 0.69 14.74 -1.24
CA SER A 142 -0.38 14.66 -0.24
C SER A 142 0.14 14.94 1.17
N PRO A 143 -0.52 15.85 1.92
CA PRO A 143 -0.27 15.99 3.34
C PRO A 143 -0.99 14.93 4.19
N LEU A 144 -1.84 14.09 3.59
CA LEU A 144 -2.43 12.94 4.26
C LEU A 144 -1.44 11.77 4.19
N ALA A 145 -0.86 11.41 5.34
CA ALA A 145 0.20 10.42 5.42
C ALA A 145 -0.30 8.97 5.41
N ALA A 146 -1.57 8.72 5.76
CA ALA A 146 -2.17 7.38 5.76
C ALA A 146 -3.56 7.40 5.13
N TYR A 147 -3.75 6.52 4.16
CA TYR A 147 -5.05 6.18 3.58
C TYR A 147 -5.48 4.84 4.16
N ARG A 148 -6.44 4.90 5.09
CA ARG A 148 -6.84 3.75 5.89
C ARG A 148 -7.64 2.75 5.09
N TRP A 149 -7.39 1.46 5.32
CA TRP A 149 -8.07 0.35 4.68
C TRP A 149 -9.59 0.46 4.84
N GLU A 150 -10.09 0.85 6.00
CA GLU A 150 -11.53 0.96 6.27
C GLU A 150 -12.24 1.90 5.27
N HIS A 151 -11.61 3.00 4.89
CA HIS A 151 -12.19 3.95 3.92
C HIS A 151 -12.10 3.41 2.49
N THR A 152 -10.97 2.76 2.16
CA THR A 152 -10.77 2.12 0.85
C THR A 152 -11.74 0.96 0.64
N ASP A 153 -11.92 0.11 1.66
CA ASP A 153 -12.85 -1.01 1.66
C ASP A 153 -14.29 -0.54 1.49
N ALA A 154 -14.72 0.45 2.29
CA ALA A 154 -16.06 1.02 2.18
C ALA A 154 -16.33 1.62 0.79
N ALA A 155 -15.38 2.38 0.23
CA ALA A 155 -15.53 2.99 -1.09
C ALA A 155 -15.66 1.95 -2.21
N LEU A 156 -14.84 0.90 -2.18
CA LEU A 156 -14.90 -0.18 -3.17
C LEU A 156 -16.18 -1.01 -3.03
N THR A 157 -16.63 -1.27 -1.81
CA THR A 157 -17.89 -1.97 -1.54
C THR A 157 -19.07 -1.18 -2.07
N ALA A 158 -19.14 0.13 -1.77
CA ALA A 158 -20.23 0.99 -2.22
C ALA A 158 -20.34 1.06 -3.75
N GLN A 159 -19.21 1.10 -4.48
CA GLN A 159 -19.24 1.04 -5.95
C GLN A 159 -19.89 -0.25 -6.47
N LEU A 160 -19.56 -1.39 -5.84
CA LEU A 160 -20.16 -2.68 -6.22
C LEU A 160 -21.62 -2.78 -5.81
N GLU A 161 -22.05 -2.17 -4.70
CA GLU A 161 -23.46 -2.11 -4.29
C GLU A 161 -24.28 -1.27 -5.26
N LEU A 162 -23.78 -0.08 -5.63
CA LEU A 162 -24.41 0.79 -6.63
C LEU A 162 -24.56 0.10 -7.99
N GLU A 163 -23.59 -0.72 -8.39
CA GLU A 163 -23.71 -1.54 -9.60
C GLU A 163 -24.93 -2.50 -9.54
N VAL A 164 -25.22 -3.11 -8.39
CA VAL A 164 -26.38 -4.00 -8.22
C VAL A 164 -27.69 -3.23 -8.33
N GLU A 165 -27.68 -1.98 -7.87
CA GLU A 165 -28.80 -1.05 -7.98
C GLU A 165 -28.97 -0.49 -9.40
N GLY A 166 -28.08 -0.83 -10.35
CA GLY A 166 -28.09 -0.31 -11.72
C GLY A 166 -27.56 1.12 -11.83
N ILE A 167 -26.86 1.61 -10.81
CA ILE A 167 -26.25 2.95 -10.78
C ILE A 167 -24.79 2.86 -11.25
N ALA A 168 -24.40 3.76 -12.15
CA ALA A 168 -23.02 3.82 -12.64
C ALA A 168 -22.04 4.19 -11.52
N GLY A 169 -20.90 3.49 -11.45
CA GLY A 169 -19.89 3.71 -10.41
C GLY A 169 -18.69 2.76 -10.45
N VAL A 170 -18.83 1.60 -11.07
CA VAL A 170 -17.72 0.67 -11.37
C VAL A 170 -17.03 1.02 -12.69
N LEU A 171 -15.80 0.50 -12.88
CA LEU A 171 -15.02 0.70 -14.11
C LEU A 171 -15.55 -0.14 -15.27
N GLU A 172 -15.94 -1.37 -14.97
CA GLU A 172 -16.57 -2.35 -15.86
C GLU A 172 -17.31 -3.37 -14.96
N PRO A 173 -18.16 -4.25 -15.51
CA PRO A 173 -18.97 -5.15 -14.69
C PRO A 173 -18.17 -5.97 -13.65
N GLY A 174 -18.48 -5.77 -12.37
CA GLY A 174 -17.84 -6.39 -11.22
C GLY A 174 -16.44 -5.86 -10.88
N HIS A 175 -16.02 -4.70 -11.39
CA HIS A 175 -14.70 -4.11 -11.20
C HIS A 175 -14.78 -2.71 -10.58
N ALA A 176 -14.66 -2.63 -9.26
CA ALA A 176 -14.55 -1.36 -8.54
C ALA A 176 -13.10 -0.88 -8.46
N GLY A 177 -12.89 0.43 -8.41
CA GLY A 177 -11.57 1.04 -8.36
C GLY A 177 -11.56 2.39 -7.67
N VAL A 178 -10.50 2.66 -6.91
CA VAL A 178 -10.22 3.96 -6.31
C VAL A 178 -8.79 4.38 -6.63
N ARG A 179 -8.57 5.69 -6.71
CA ARG A 179 -7.24 6.31 -6.77
C ARG A 179 -7.00 7.07 -5.49
N PHE A 180 -5.83 6.92 -4.90
CA PHE A 180 -5.44 7.71 -3.73
C PHE A 180 -5.00 9.10 -4.20
N SER A 181 -5.66 10.13 -3.65
CA SER A 181 -5.50 11.51 -4.12
C SER A 181 -4.94 12.43 -3.04
N ASN A 182 -4.23 13.46 -3.47
CA ASN A 182 -3.80 14.55 -2.62
C ASN A 182 -5.01 15.44 -2.27
N PRO A 183 -5.43 15.55 -0.99
CA PRO A 183 -6.61 16.31 -0.60
C PRO A 183 -6.49 17.82 -0.82
N THR A 184 -5.29 18.35 -1.06
CA THR A 184 -5.14 19.79 -1.36
C THR A 184 -5.42 20.11 -2.83
N THR A 185 -5.23 19.16 -3.75
CA THR A 185 -5.28 19.41 -5.20
C THR A 185 -6.21 18.48 -5.98
N GLY A 186 -6.65 17.37 -5.38
CA GLY A 186 -7.39 16.30 -6.06
C GLY A 186 -6.55 15.45 -7.04
N LYS A 187 -5.26 15.73 -7.21
CA LYS A 187 -4.33 14.99 -8.08
C LYS A 187 -3.83 13.70 -7.41
N ASP A 188 -2.92 12.99 -8.08
CA ASP A 188 -2.22 11.84 -7.51
C ASP A 188 -1.58 12.18 -6.15
N ALA A 189 -1.57 11.21 -5.22
CA ALA A 189 -1.10 11.44 -3.87
C ALA A 189 0.42 11.72 -3.78
N LEU A 190 1.20 11.19 -4.72
CA LEU A 190 2.62 11.53 -4.92
C LEU A 190 2.82 12.10 -6.32
N VAL A 191 3.82 12.96 -6.48
CA VAL A 191 4.11 13.64 -7.76
C VAL A 191 4.57 12.70 -8.88
N THR A 192 5.27 11.62 -8.53
CA THR A 192 5.93 10.69 -9.47
C THR A 192 5.29 9.30 -9.49
N ILE A 193 4.41 9.00 -8.52
CA ILE A 193 3.82 7.67 -8.34
C ILE A 193 2.31 7.80 -8.18
N ARG A 194 1.57 7.14 -9.09
CA ARG A 194 0.14 6.92 -8.93
C ARG A 194 -0.10 5.63 -8.14
N THR A 195 -0.99 5.70 -7.17
CA THR A 195 -1.47 4.55 -6.40
C THR A 195 -2.97 4.39 -6.58
N GLU A 196 -3.40 3.16 -6.85
CA GLU A 196 -4.81 2.80 -7.05
C GLU A 196 -5.11 1.52 -6.28
N MET A 197 -6.37 1.30 -5.90
CA MET A 197 -6.81 0.02 -5.35
C MET A 197 -8.01 -0.45 -6.15
N ARG A 198 -8.03 -1.72 -6.52
CA ARG A 198 -9.09 -2.33 -7.34
C ARG A 198 -9.67 -3.53 -6.63
N ARG A 199 -10.99 -3.74 -6.76
CA ARG A 199 -11.71 -4.91 -6.25
C ARG A 199 -12.47 -5.58 -7.39
N LEU A 200 -12.19 -6.87 -7.58
CA LEU A 200 -12.87 -7.70 -8.56
C LEU A 200 -13.84 -8.65 -7.86
N ARG A 201 -15.09 -8.71 -8.35
CA ARG A 201 -16.01 -9.78 -7.99
C ARG A 201 -15.49 -11.12 -8.50
N ALA A 202 -15.89 -12.21 -7.83
CA ALA A 202 -15.53 -13.55 -8.27
C ALA A 202 -16.02 -13.79 -9.71
N GLY A 203 -15.11 -14.24 -10.58
CA GLY A 203 -15.41 -14.51 -11.99
C GLY A 203 -15.34 -13.30 -12.91
N THR A 204 -15.10 -12.08 -12.40
CA THR A 204 -14.89 -10.90 -13.24
C THR A 204 -13.70 -11.09 -14.17
N ARG A 205 -13.87 -10.71 -15.44
CA ARG A 205 -12.81 -10.67 -16.44
C ARG A 205 -12.66 -9.24 -16.91
N THR A 206 -11.47 -8.68 -16.71
CA THR A 206 -11.20 -7.30 -17.10
C THR A 206 -10.87 -7.19 -18.58
N THR A 207 -11.31 -6.10 -19.20
CA THR A 207 -10.91 -5.79 -20.58
C THR A 207 -9.41 -5.54 -20.66
N PRO A 208 -8.66 -6.18 -21.57
CA PRO A 208 -7.23 -5.91 -21.72
C PRO A 208 -6.98 -4.44 -22.08
N LEU A 209 -6.11 -3.79 -21.30
CA LEU A 209 -5.73 -2.38 -21.51
C LEU A 209 -4.23 -2.28 -21.81
N ARG A 210 -3.89 -1.38 -22.73
CA ARG A 210 -2.51 -0.91 -22.93
C ARG A 210 -2.45 0.57 -22.63
N SER A 211 -1.50 0.95 -21.78
CA SER A 211 -1.23 2.35 -21.43
C SER A 211 0.26 2.61 -21.53
N VAL A 212 0.63 3.87 -21.80
CA VAL A 212 2.01 4.33 -21.60
C VAL A 212 2.30 4.34 -20.10
N GLY A 213 3.56 4.05 -19.73
CA GLY A 213 3.99 3.92 -18.35
C GLY A 213 4.10 2.46 -17.90
N SER A 214 4.61 2.26 -16.69
CA SER A 214 4.71 0.94 -16.06
C SER A 214 3.87 0.90 -14.79
N ALA A 215 3.33 -0.27 -14.46
CA ALA A 215 2.61 -0.50 -13.23
C ALA A 215 3.14 -1.78 -12.57
N ALA A 216 3.38 -1.72 -11.26
CA ALA A 216 3.56 -2.90 -10.43
C ALA A 216 2.21 -3.17 -9.77
N VAL A 217 1.66 -4.37 -9.96
CA VAL A 217 0.38 -4.76 -9.40
C VAL A 217 0.60 -5.88 -8.40
N TRP A 218 0.14 -5.68 -7.17
CA TRP A 218 0.13 -6.69 -6.14
C TRP A 218 -1.29 -7.18 -5.90
N CYS A 219 -1.57 -8.42 -6.28
CA CYS A 219 -2.86 -9.05 -6.05
C CYS A 219 -2.80 -10.01 -4.87
N ARG A 220 -3.84 -9.99 -4.03
CA ARG A 220 -4.04 -11.01 -3.00
C ARG A 220 -5.41 -11.69 -3.17
N PRO A 221 -5.48 -13.03 -3.15
CA PRO A 221 -6.75 -13.74 -3.10
C PRO A 221 -7.49 -13.44 -1.79
N THR A 222 -8.81 -13.29 -1.84
CA THR A 222 -9.68 -13.24 -0.65
C THR A 222 -9.68 -14.58 0.13
N PRO A 223 -10.03 -14.56 1.44
CA PRO A 223 -10.64 -13.45 2.19
C PRO A 223 -9.67 -12.56 2.98
N TRP A 224 -10.01 -11.26 3.02
CA TRP A 224 -9.49 -10.28 3.97
C TRP A 224 -10.25 -10.46 5.29
N ARG A 225 -9.79 -11.33 6.19
CA ARG A 225 -10.31 -11.34 7.56
C ARG A 225 -9.47 -10.37 8.40
N THR A 226 -10.08 -9.29 8.88
CA THR A 226 -9.55 -8.55 10.02
C THR A 226 -9.51 -9.53 11.19
N ARG A 227 -8.32 -9.82 11.74
CA ARG A 227 -8.24 -10.53 13.01
C ARG A 227 -8.70 -9.56 14.09
N SER A 228 -10.00 -9.44 14.31
CA SER A 228 -10.46 -8.94 15.61
C SER A 228 -10.13 -10.02 16.63
N ARG A 229 -9.31 -9.70 17.64
CA ARG A 229 -9.09 -10.60 18.78
C ARG A 229 -10.37 -10.64 19.62
N ARG A 230 -11.36 -11.44 19.23
CA ARG A 230 -12.21 -12.11 20.21
C ARG A 230 -11.53 -13.43 20.56
N ALA A 231 -11.17 -13.58 21.82
CA ALA A 231 -10.59 -14.79 22.35
C ALA A 231 -11.65 -15.90 22.34
N GLU A 232 -11.55 -16.82 21.39
CA GLU A 232 -12.30 -18.07 21.39
C GLU A 232 -11.32 -19.24 21.23
N HIS A 233 -11.35 -20.15 22.20
CA HIS A 233 -10.55 -21.38 22.26
C HIS A 233 -11.00 -22.39 21.17
N PRO A 234 -10.09 -23.15 20.54
CA PRO A 234 -10.48 -24.21 19.60
C PRO A 234 -10.45 -25.61 20.24
N PRO A 235 -11.29 -26.55 19.78
CA PRO A 235 -11.00 -27.97 19.88
C PRO A 235 -10.57 -28.57 18.52
N GLY A 236 -9.36 -29.15 18.52
CA GLY A 236 -8.97 -30.47 18.01
C GLY A 236 -9.35 -31.03 16.61
N ARG A 237 -8.28 -31.53 15.93
CA ARG A 237 -8.16 -32.68 14.97
C ARG A 237 -8.73 -32.51 13.56
N SER A 238 -8.33 -33.23 12.51
CA SER A 238 -7.09 -33.89 11.98
C SER A 238 -7.52 -34.50 10.63
N GLY A 239 -6.74 -34.44 9.53
CA GLY A 239 -7.14 -35.15 8.30
C GLY A 239 -6.25 -34.98 7.04
N THR A 240 -5.41 -36.00 6.82
CA THR A 240 -4.70 -36.54 5.63
C THR A 240 -5.00 -36.03 4.21
N GLY A 241 -3.92 -35.86 3.42
CA GLY A 241 -3.92 -35.48 1.99
C GLY A 241 -4.04 -36.62 0.97
N ARG A 242 -4.23 -36.24 -0.30
CA ARG A 242 -4.21 -37.11 -1.50
C ARG A 242 -3.32 -36.50 -2.60
N PRO A 243 -2.71 -37.31 -3.50
CA PRO A 243 -1.75 -36.85 -4.50
C PRO A 243 -2.40 -36.45 -5.85
N LEU A 244 -1.69 -35.64 -6.64
CA LEU A 244 -2.11 -35.05 -7.93
C LEU A 244 -1.77 -35.96 -9.15
N ASP A 245 -2.67 -36.02 -10.13
CA ASP A 245 -2.55 -36.75 -11.41
C ASP A 245 -1.71 -35.96 -12.45
N PRO A 246 -0.70 -36.58 -13.10
CA PRO A 246 0.26 -35.91 -13.97
C PRO A 246 -0.19 -35.63 -15.43
N ARG A 247 -1.49 -35.60 -15.76
CA ARG A 247 -1.97 -35.48 -17.17
C ARG A 247 -2.66 -34.17 -17.56
N CYS A 248 -2.39 -33.05 -16.88
CA CYS A 248 -3.00 -31.75 -17.23
C CYS A 248 -2.08 -30.88 -18.12
N PRO A 249 -2.48 -30.48 -19.34
CA PRO A 249 -1.72 -29.56 -20.20
C PRO A 249 -1.71 -28.11 -19.64
N PRO A 250 -0.75 -27.25 -20.02
CA PRO A 250 -0.46 -25.99 -19.32
C PRO A 250 -1.64 -25.00 -19.38
N PRO A 251 -1.92 -24.27 -18.28
CA PRO A 251 -3.10 -23.41 -18.22
C PRO A 251 -2.92 -22.18 -19.12
N ARG A 252 -3.92 -21.93 -19.96
CA ARG A 252 -4.21 -20.61 -20.52
C ARG A 252 -4.46 -19.67 -19.34
N CYS A 253 -3.73 -18.56 -19.25
CA CYS A 253 -3.96 -17.55 -18.20
C CYS A 253 -5.32 -16.87 -18.39
N SER A 254 -6.37 -17.49 -17.86
CA SER A 254 -7.62 -16.81 -17.49
C SER A 254 -7.73 -16.92 -15.98
N VAL A 255 -7.24 -15.91 -15.28
CA VAL A 255 -7.19 -15.95 -13.83
C VAL A 255 -8.46 -15.31 -13.29
N ALA A 256 -9.40 -16.15 -12.83
CA ALA A 256 -10.56 -15.70 -12.07
C ALA A 256 -10.13 -15.52 -10.60
N TYR A 257 -9.80 -14.29 -10.20
CA TYR A 257 -9.57 -13.96 -8.79
C TYR A 257 -10.70 -13.09 -8.26
N SER A 258 -11.31 -13.51 -7.14
CA SER A 258 -11.83 -12.54 -6.18
C SER A 258 -10.64 -12.00 -5.39
N GLY A 259 -10.41 -10.69 -5.43
CA GLY A 259 -9.26 -10.10 -4.78
C GLY A 259 -9.25 -8.59 -4.83
N ALA A 260 -8.50 -8.00 -3.90
CA ALA A 260 -8.09 -6.61 -4.00
C ALA A 260 -6.66 -6.58 -4.55
N CYS A 261 -6.41 -5.71 -5.53
CA CYS A 261 -5.07 -5.46 -6.04
C CYS A 261 -4.73 -3.99 -5.85
N ILE A 262 -3.54 -3.73 -5.33
CA ILE A 262 -2.92 -2.41 -5.28
C ILE A 262 -1.90 -2.26 -6.39
#